data_AF-A0A443S2V8-F1
#
_entry.id   AF-A0A443S2V8-F1
#
_cell.length_a   1.000
_cell.length_b   1.000
_cell.length_c   1.000
_cell.angle_alpha   90.00
_cell.angle_beta   90.00
_cell.angle_gamma   90.00
#
_symmetry.space_group_name_H-M   'P 1'
#
loop_
_entity.id
_entity.type
_entity.pdbx_description
1 polymer ?
#
loop_
_entity_poly.entity_id
_entity_poly.type
_entity_poly.pdbx_seq_one_letter_code
_entity_poly.pdbx_strand_id
1 'polypeptide(L)'
;MPRSCGYEEYRRSVQLSVSARKVEYGEASSDDLSSDWDEAEEQKEPNKIKPSAWKKVRNVVHWSPFVQTYKKQKYPWIQLAGHQGNFRPGGQGTILKKLNCDEEKCFNELVGDSINRFVPVVKGKIVEPDTGE
;
A
#
# COMPACT_ATOMS: atom_id res chain seq x y z
N MET A 1 -18.99 -16.79 33.38
CA MET A 1 -17.83 -16.57 32.49
C MET A 1 -18.29 -15.70 31.32
N PRO A 2 -17.72 -14.51 31.09
CA PRO A 2 -18.13 -13.70 29.96
C PRO A 2 -17.49 -14.25 28.67
N ARG A 3 -18.29 -14.40 27.62
CA ARG A 3 -17.82 -14.79 26.29
C ARG A 3 -16.97 -13.65 25.74
N SER A 4 -15.77 -13.96 25.25
CA SER A 4 -14.87 -13.00 24.62
C SER A 4 -15.57 -12.27 23.48
N CYS A 5 -15.48 -10.94 23.48
CA CYS A 5 -15.90 -10.09 22.38
C CYS A 5 -15.09 -10.47 21.13
N GLY A 6 -15.75 -10.68 19.98
CA GLY A 6 -15.14 -11.18 18.74
C GLY A 6 -13.94 -10.35 18.22
N TYR A 7 -13.74 -9.13 18.75
CA TYR A 7 -12.54 -8.34 18.51
C TYR A 7 -11.25 -9.04 18.98
N GLU A 8 -11.30 -9.73 20.12
CA GLU A 8 -10.13 -10.46 20.66
C GLU A 8 -9.78 -11.68 19.80
N GLU A 9 -10.77 -12.36 19.22
CA GLU A 9 -10.54 -13.47 18.29
C GLU A 9 -9.93 -12.98 16.98
N TYR A 10 -10.46 -11.88 16.42
CA TYR A 10 -9.88 -11.25 15.24
C TYR A 10 -8.42 -10.85 15.47
N ARG A 11 -8.14 -10.14 16.57
CA ARG A 11 -6.79 -9.70 16.93
C ARG A 11 -5.82 -10.89 17.13
N ARG A 12 -6.29 -11.99 17.71
CA ARG A 12 -5.49 -13.21 17.89
C ARG A 12 -5.19 -13.90 16.55
N SER A 13 -6.14 -13.87 15.60
CA SER A 13 -5.94 -14.44 14.25
C SER A 13 -4.83 -13.75 13.45
N VAL A 14 -4.69 -12.42 13.56
CA VAL A 14 -3.62 -11.67 12.88
C VAL A 14 -2.26 -11.79 13.58
N GLN A 15 -2.22 -12.11 14.87
CA GLN A 15 -0.95 -12.32 15.58
C GLN A 15 -0.34 -13.71 15.33
N LEU A 16 -1.18 -14.73 15.15
CA LEU A 16 -0.74 -16.09 14.82
C LEU A 16 -0.10 -16.17 13.42
N SER A 17 -0.54 -15.35 12.46
CA SER A 17 0.05 -15.33 11.12
C SER A 17 1.45 -14.71 11.06
N VAL A 18 1.86 -13.95 12.08
CA VAL A 18 3.14 -13.21 12.10
C VAL A 18 4.24 -13.95 12.87
N SER A 19 3.90 -14.83 13.82
CA SER A 19 4.88 -15.37 14.78
C SER A 19 5.51 -16.72 14.39
N ALA A 20 5.18 -17.29 13.23
CA ALA A 20 5.64 -18.63 12.81
C ALA A 20 6.92 -18.64 11.95
N ARG A 21 7.78 -17.62 12.06
CA ARG A 21 9.15 -17.68 11.51
C ARG A 21 10.15 -17.25 12.58
N LYS A 22 10.56 -18.21 13.40
CA LYS A 22 11.80 -18.12 14.16
C LYS A 22 12.95 -18.17 13.14
N VAL A 23 13.51 -17.02 12.79
CA VAL A 23 14.73 -16.93 11.97
C VAL A 23 15.90 -16.97 12.92
N GLU A 24 16.65 -18.07 12.87
CA GLU A 24 17.88 -18.30 13.61
C GLU A 24 19.02 -17.51 12.92
N TYR A 25 19.62 -16.55 13.63
CA TYR A 25 20.74 -15.76 13.14
C TYR A 25 22.02 -16.60 13.26
N GLY A 26 22.50 -17.12 12.13
CA GLY A 26 23.83 -17.70 12.00
C GLY A 26 24.92 -16.61 11.96
N GLU A 27 26.05 -16.91 12.59
CA GLU A 27 27.20 -16.04 12.85
C GLU A 27 27.88 -15.52 11.56
N ALA A 28 28.34 -14.27 11.60
CA ALA A 28 29.05 -13.63 10.50
C ALA A 28 30.54 -14.03 10.50
N SER A 29 30.98 -14.74 9.45
CA SER A 29 32.41 -14.95 9.16
C SER A 29 33.05 -13.62 8.78
N SER A 30 34.01 -13.19 9.59
CA SER A 30 34.87 -12.04 9.35
C SER A 30 36.06 -12.53 8.53
N ASP A 31 36.11 -12.21 7.23
CA ASP A 31 37.30 -12.44 6.41
C ASP A 31 37.98 -11.09 6.13
N ASP A 32 39.16 -10.99 6.72
CA ASP A 32 40.14 -9.91 6.66
C ASP A 32 40.80 -9.86 5.27
N LEU A 33 40.58 -8.77 4.53
CA LEU A 33 41.23 -8.57 3.23
C LEU A 33 42.50 -7.74 3.45
N SER A 34 43.59 -8.45 3.76
CA SER A 34 44.94 -7.92 3.73
C SER A 34 45.24 -7.30 2.36
N SER A 35 45.56 -6.01 2.39
CA SER A 35 46.09 -5.23 1.29
C SER A 35 47.55 -5.59 0.96
N ASP A 36 47.93 -5.25 -0.27
CA ASP A 36 49.28 -4.97 -0.78
C ASP A 36 50.06 -6.11 -1.42
N TRP A 37 50.10 -6.12 -2.76
CA TRP A 37 51.24 -6.48 -3.61
C TRP A 37 51.10 -5.69 -4.92
N ASP A 38 51.50 -4.42 -4.86
CA ASP A 38 51.78 -3.60 -6.04
C ASP A 38 53.20 -3.96 -6.50
N GLU A 39 53.33 -4.88 -7.45
CA GLU A 39 54.56 -4.96 -8.24
C GLU A 39 54.24 -5.37 -9.68
N ALA A 40 54.53 -4.42 -10.55
CA ALA A 40 54.09 -4.31 -11.92
C ALA A 40 54.70 -5.39 -12.83
N GLU A 41 53.84 -6.11 -13.55
CA GLU A 41 54.20 -6.74 -14.81
C GLU A 41 53.06 -6.53 -15.82
N GLU A 42 53.43 -5.87 -16.90
CA GLU A 42 52.59 -5.39 -17.99
C GLU A 42 51.97 -6.56 -18.79
N GLN A 43 50.69 -6.85 -18.58
CA GLN A 43 49.97 -7.81 -19.42
C GLN A 43 48.60 -7.26 -19.86
N LYS A 44 48.49 -7.07 -21.19
CA LYS A 44 47.30 -6.82 -22.02
C LYS A 44 45.96 -6.84 -21.25
N GLU A 45 45.41 -5.66 -20.96
CA GLU A 45 44.04 -5.48 -20.48
C GLU A 45 43.05 -6.25 -21.40
N PRO A 46 42.45 -7.36 -20.96
CA PRO A 46 41.33 -7.92 -21.69
C PRO A 46 40.17 -6.95 -21.49
N ASN A 47 39.63 -6.43 -22.60
CA ASN A 47 38.39 -5.66 -22.69
C ASN A 47 37.52 -5.86 -21.45
N LYS A 48 37.58 -4.91 -20.50
CA LYS A 48 36.69 -4.87 -19.34
C LYS A 48 35.29 -4.61 -19.89
N ILE A 49 34.61 -5.67 -20.32
CA ILE A 49 33.22 -5.65 -20.75
C ILE A 49 32.43 -5.10 -19.57
N LYS A 50 32.10 -3.81 -19.63
CA LYS A 50 31.27 -3.14 -18.62
C LYS A 50 30.05 -4.03 -18.44
N PRO A 51 29.77 -4.53 -17.24
CA PRO A 51 28.64 -5.42 -17.04
C PRO A 51 27.40 -4.70 -17.56
N SER A 52 26.72 -5.32 -18.54
CA SER A 52 25.49 -4.79 -19.11
C SER A 52 24.56 -4.34 -17.99
N ALA A 53 23.99 -3.13 -18.08
CA ALA A 53 23.07 -2.61 -17.07
C ALA A 53 21.96 -3.63 -16.72
N TRP A 54 21.60 -4.49 -17.68
CA TRP A 54 20.71 -5.63 -17.49
C TRP A 54 21.20 -6.70 -16.50
N LYS A 55 22.50 -7.00 -16.43
CA LYS A 55 23.06 -7.87 -15.38
C LYS A 55 22.84 -7.28 -13.98
N LYS A 56 22.91 -5.95 -13.83
CA LYS A 56 22.71 -5.25 -12.55
C LYS A 56 21.23 -5.24 -12.13
N VAL A 57 20.32 -5.05 -13.11
CA VAL A 57 18.87 -5.01 -12.87
C VAL A 57 18.27 -6.41 -12.68
N ARG A 58 18.89 -7.46 -13.24
CA ARG A 58 18.42 -8.85 -13.08
C ARG A 58 18.26 -9.28 -11.63
N ASN A 59 19.16 -8.86 -10.73
CA ASN A 59 18.99 -9.13 -9.30
C ASN A 59 17.77 -8.38 -8.74
N VAL A 60 17.60 -7.10 -9.02
CA VAL A 60 16.45 -6.32 -8.51
C VAL A 60 15.11 -6.88 -9.01
N VAL A 61 15.05 -7.34 -10.26
CA VAL A 61 13.85 -7.95 -10.84
C VAL A 61 13.62 -9.37 -10.32
N HIS A 62 14.68 -10.14 -10.09
CA HIS A 62 14.56 -11.49 -9.51
C HIS A 62 14.17 -11.45 -8.01
N TRP A 63 14.67 -10.46 -7.27
CA TRP A 63 14.39 -10.24 -5.85
C TRP A 63 13.19 -9.32 -5.59
N SER A 64 12.60 -8.71 -6.63
CA SER A 64 11.29 -8.07 -6.54
C SER A 64 10.25 -9.08 -7.01
N PRO A 65 9.73 -9.94 -6.11
CA PRO A 65 8.76 -10.98 -6.47
C PRO A 65 7.39 -10.38 -6.88
N PHE A 66 7.32 -9.06 -7.01
CA PHE A 66 6.09 -8.27 -6.93
C PHE A 66 6.32 -6.88 -7.53
N VAL A 67 6.64 -6.80 -8.82
CA VAL A 67 5.99 -5.74 -9.62
C VAL A 67 4.52 -6.12 -9.70
N GLN A 68 3.85 -6.04 -8.55
CA GLN A 68 2.43 -6.28 -8.45
C GLN A 68 1.82 -5.06 -9.10
N THR A 69 1.58 -5.21 -10.39
CA THR A 69 0.43 -4.56 -10.99
C THR A 69 -0.75 -5.07 -10.15
N TYR A 70 -1.12 -4.33 -9.11
CA TYR A 70 -2.45 -4.43 -8.56
C TYR A 70 -3.35 -4.20 -9.77
N LYS A 71 -3.77 -5.27 -10.46
CA LYS A 71 -5.04 -5.28 -11.16
C LYS A 71 -5.96 -4.69 -10.12
N LYS A 72 -6.47 -3.47 -10.35
CA LYS A 72 -7.25 -2.70 -9.39
C LYS A 72 -8.44 -3.57 -8.99
N GLN A 73 -8.23 -4.48 -8.05
CA GLN A 73 -9.24 -5.42 -7.65
C GLN A 73 -10.23 -4.55 -6.92
N LYS A 74 -11.44 -4.48 -7.46
CA LYS A 74 -12.48 -3.62 -6.93
C LYS A 74 -12.74 -4.11 -5.51
N TYR A 75 -12.25 -3.36 -4.52
CA TYR A 75 -12.49 -3.68 -3.13
C TYR A 75 -14.01 -3.63 -2.88
N PRO A 76 -14.61 -4.67 -2.27
CA PRO A 76 -16.00 -4.60 -1.87
C PRO A 76 -16.13 -3.50 -0.82
N TRP A 77 -16.90 -2.46 -1.13
CA TRP A 77 -17.22 -1.42 -0.15
C TRP A 77 -18.25 -1.99 0.84
N ILE A 78 -18.21 -1.49 2.07
CA ILE A 78 -19.05 -2.00 3.16
C ILE A 78 -19.90 -0.83 3.66
N GLN A 79 -21.21 -1.05 3.77
CA GLN A 79 -22.14 -0.12 4.40
C GLN A 79 -22.58 -0.71 5.74
N LEU A 80 -22.04 -0.16 6.84
CA LEU A 80 -22.37 -0.62 8.19
C LEU A 80 -23.66 0.02 8.75
N ALA A 81 -24.05 1.18 8.22
CA ALA A 81 -25.20 1.96 8.68
C ALA A 81 -25.89 2.71 7.52
N GLY A 82 -27.08 3.25 7.79
CA GLY A 82 -27.88 4.00 6.81
C GLY A 82 -28.67 3.10 5.85
N HIS A 83 -29.51 3.72 5.02
CA HIS A 83 -30.37 2.99 4.08
C HIS A 83 -29.64 2.62 2.79
N GLN A 84 -30.03 1.49 2.19
CA GLN A 84 -29.53 1.07 0.87
C GLN A 84 -29.87 2.14 -0.17
N GLY A 85 -28.98 2.34 -1.14
CA GLY A 85 -29.18 3.32 -2.22
C GLY A 85 -28.80 4.76 -1.87
N ASN A 86 -28.38 5.03 -0.63
CA ASN A 86 -27.85 6.35 -0.25
C ASN A 86 -26.42 6.58 -0.75
N PHE A 87 -25.66 5.49 -0.95
CA PHE A 87 -24.29 5.51 -1.43
C PHE A 87 -24.15 4.78 -2.76
N ARG A 88 -23.31 5.31 -3.64
CA ARG A 88 -22.94 4.71 -4.93
C ARG A 88 -21.43 4.82 -5.16
N PRO A 89 -20.81 3.85 -5.86
CA PRO A 89 -19.40 3.95 -6.21
C PRO A 89 -19.20 5.15 -7.14
N GLY A 90 -18.26 6.03 -6.81
CA GLY A 90 -17.81 7.09 -7.69
C GLY A 90 -16.63 6.66 -8.56
N GLY A 91 -15.86 7.64 -9.04
CA GLY A 91 -14.58 7.43 -9.72
C GLY A 91 -13.46 6.98 -8.78
N GLN A 92 -12.24 7.43 -9.06
CA GLN A 92 -11.02 6.95 -8.42
C GLN A 92 -11.00 7.16 -6.89
N GLY A 93 -11.35 6.11 -6.14
CA GLY A 93 -11.34 6.11 -4.67
C GLY A 93 -12.41 7.00 -4.04
N THR A 94 -13.46 7.35 -4.80
CA THR A 94 -14.53 8.24 -4.32
C THR A 94 -15.83 7.47 -4.18
N ILE A 95 -16.69 7.94 -3.28
CA ILE A 95 -18.05 7.45 -3.11
C ILE A 95 -19.01 8.63 -3.30
N LEU A 96 -20.14 8.37 -3.95
CA LEU A 96 -21.23 9.33 -4.09
C LEU A 96 -22.22 9.09 -2.97
N LYS A 97 -22.63 10.17 -2.31
CA LYS A 97 -23.68 10.15 -1.31
C LYS A 97 -24.86 10.97 -1.83
N LYS A 98 -26.09 10.51 -1.59
CA LYS A 98 -27.28 11.30 -1.92
C LYS A 98 -27.18 12.66 -1.23
N LEU A 99 -27.49 13.71 -1.99
CA LEU A 99 -27.39 15.06 -1.48
C LEU A 99 -28.36 15.26 -0.30
N ASN A 100 -27.82 15.81 0.78
CA ASN A 100 -28.59 16.35 1.90
C ASN A 100 -28.13 17.80 2.12
N CYS A 101 -29.08 18.74 2.17
CA CYS A 101 -28.80 20.17 2.29
C CYS A 101 -28.14 20.53 3.62
N ASP A 102 -28.46 19.82 4.70
CA ASP A 102 -27.87 20.11 6.02
C ASP A 102 -26.43 19.60 6.11
N GLU A 103 -26.15 18.41 5.55
CA GLU A 103 -24.78 17.91 5.48
C GLU A 103 -23.87 18.79 4.63
N GLU A 104 -24.39 19.33 3.53
CA GLU A 104 -23.63 20.24 2.70
C GLU A 104 -23.15 21.47 3.49
N LYS A 105 -24.03 22.08 4.29
CA LYS A 105 -23.66 23.22 5.14
C LYS A 105 -22.56 22.82 6.13
N CYS A 106 -22.71 21.68 6.80
CA CYS A 106 -21.70 21.17 7.72
C CYS A 106 -20.35 20.95 7.03
N PHE A 107 -20.34 20.38 5.82
CA PHE A 107 -19.09 20.19 5.07
C PHE A 107 -18.45 21.50 4.64
N ASN A 108 -19.24 22.50 4.25
CA ASN A 108 -18.73 23.82 3.88
C ASN A 108 -18.03 24.51 5.07
N GLU A 109 -18.60 24.40 6.26
CA GLU A 109 -17.98 24.91 7.50
C GLU A 109 -16.70 24.12 7.85
N LEU A 110 -16.72 22.80 7.65
CA LEU A 110 -15.58 21.94 7.98
C LEU A 110 -14.32 22.21 7.15
N VAL A 111 -14.44 22.76 5.94
CA VAL A 111 -13.28 23.04 5.08
C VAL A 111 -12.28 23.96 5.78
N GLY A 112 -12.77 24.92 6.58
CA GLY A 112 -11.96 25.86 7.35
C GLY A 112 -11.56 25.40 8.75
N ASP A 113 -12.03 24.23 9.20
CA ASP A 113 -11.79 23.75 10.56
C ASP A 113 -10.51 22.90 10.65
N SER A 114 -9.90 22.94 11.82
CA SER A 114 -8.81 22.08 12.28
C SER A 114 -9.07 20.58 12.09
N ILE A 115 -10.34 20.15 12.12
CA ILE A 115 -10.71 18.73 11.99
C ILE A 115 -10.77 18.22 10.55
N ASN A 116 -10.59 19.08 9.54
CA ASN A 116 -10.70 18.72 8.12
C ASN A 116 -9.82 17.50 7.75
N ARG A 117 -8.65 17.35 8.39
CA ARG A 117 -7.76 16.20 8.15
C ARG A 117 -8.33 14.84 8.56
N PHE A 118 -9.32 14.82 9.44
CA PHE A 118 -9.91 13.59 9.98
C PHE A 118 -11.23 13.21 9.30
N VAL A 119 -11.74 14.05 8.41
CA VAL A 119 -12.97 13.77 7.66
C VAL A 119 -12.68 13.45 6.19
N PRO A 120 -13.60 12.77 5.50
CA PRO A 120 -13.51 12.60 4.06
C PRO A 120 -13.56 13.93 3.32
N VAL A 121 -12.69 14.08 2.31
CA VAL A 121 -12.65 15.25 1.43
C VAL A 121 -13.86 15.25 0.51
N VAL A 122 -14.64 16.34 0.53
CA VAL A 122 -15.75 16.57 -0.40
C VAL A 122 -15.22 17.14 -1.71
N LYS A 123 -15.52 16.48 -2.84
CA LYS A 123 -15.05 16.87 -4.17
C LYS A 123 -16.07 17.66 -5.02
N GLY A 124 -17.27 17.87 -4.50
CA GLY A 124 -18.36 18.57 -5.18
C GLY A 124 -19.64 17.73 -5.30
N LYS A 125 -20.59 18.24 -6.09
CA LYS A 125 -21.88 17.60 -6.34
C LYS A 125 -21.96 17.11 -7.77
N ILE A 126 -22.71 16.04 -7.98
CA ILE A 126 -23.03 15.51 -9.31
C ILE A 126 -24.54 15.55 -9.44
N VAL A 127 -25.03 16.15 -10.54
CA VAL A 127 -26.42 16.04 -10.94
C VAL A 127 -26.47 14.89 -11.94
N GLU A 128 -27.09 13.77 -11.54
CA GLU A 128 -27.35 12.72 -12.52
C GLU A 128 -28.48 13.21 -13.43
N PRO A 129 -28.38 13.00 -14.76
CA PRO A 129 -29.48 13.31 -15.65
C PRO A 129 -30.68 12.43 -15.26
N ASP A 130 -31.87 13.02 -15.22
CA ASP A 130 -33.11 12.27 -15.06
C ASP A 130 -33.25 11.33 -16.26
N THR A 131 -32.82 10.07 -16.09
CA THR A 131 -33.20 9.00 -17.01
C THR A 131 -34.66 8.68 -16.71
N GLY A 132 -35.56 9.50 -17.26
CA GLY A 132 -36.99 9.24 -17.26
C GLY A 132 -37.27 8.00 -18.10
N GLU A 133 -37.67 6.92 -17.43
CA GLU A 133 -38.50 5.85 -17.99
C GLU A 133 -39.96 6.08 -17.57
#